data_AF-A0A7S3K5V8-F1
#
_entry.id   AF-A0A7S3K5V8-F1
#
_cell.length_a   1.000
_cell.length_b   1.000
_cell.length_c   1.000
_cell.angle_alpha   90.00
_cell.angle_beta   90.00
_cell.angle_gamma   90.00
#
_symmetry.space_group_name_H-M   'P 1'
#
loop_
_entity.id
_entity.type
_entity.pdbx_description
1 polymer ?
#
loop_
_entity_poly.entity_id
_entity_poly.type
_entity_poly.pdbx_seq_one_letter_code
_entity_poly.pdbx_strand_id
1 'polypeptide(L)'
;DEAEAEAAVIDIIKKKENEKKKFNLPVEKDRSDEIRLDTVDTSMSTVFSQPNSFKGTLKEYQIKGLRWLDSLYQQGINGILADEMGLGKTIQAISLLSHLSENRNDWGPFCIVAPSTTLHNWKNEIE
;
A
#
# COMPACT_ATOMS: atom_id res chain seq x y z
N ASP A 1 43.72 26.30 -9.86
CA ASP A 1 44.23 25.67 -8.63
C ASP A 1 43.17 24.78 -7.99
N GLU A 2 43.56 23.73 -7.25
CA GLU A 2 42.66 22.73 -6.64
C GLU A 2 41.60 23.37 -5.71
N ALA A 3 41.99 24.42 -5.00
CA ALA A 3 41.10 25.21 -4.14
C ALA A 3 39.96 25.92 -4.91
N GLU A 4 40.19 26.26 -6.18
CA GLU A 4 39.21 26.96 -7.02
C GLU A 4 38.14 25.99 -7.54
N ALA A 5 38.53 24.73 -7.78
CA ALA A 5 37.60 23.66 -8.15
C ALA A 5 36.70 23.24 -6.98
N GLU A 6 37.25 23.14 -5.76
CA GLU A 6 36.47 22.84 -4.56
C GLU A 6 35.43 23.93 -4.25
N ALA A 7 35.81 25.21 -4.41
CA ALA A 7 34.91 26.33 -4.22
C ALA A 7 33.71 26.29 -5.19
N ALA A 8 33.95 25.92 -6.46
CA ALA A 8 32.90 25.80 -7.46
C ALA A 8 31.92 24.65 -7.15
N VAL A 9 32.41 23.51 -6.64
CA VAL A 9 31.56 22.36 -6.26
C VAL A 9 30.67 22.71 -5.07
N ILE A 10 31.20 23.41 -4.06
CA ILE A 10 30.43 23.85 -2.89
C ILE A 10 29.33 24.82 -3.29
N ASP A 11 29.59 25.72 -4.24
CA ASP A 11 28.60 26.69 -4.71
C ASP A 11 27.45 26.01 -5.47
N ILE A 12 27.74 24.98 -6.27
CA ILE A 12 26.74 24.16 -6.94
C ILE A 12 25.86 23.40 -5.93
N ILE A 13 26.45 22.85 -4.86
CA ILE A 13 25.71 22.14 -3.81
C ILE A 13 24.77 23.10 -3.08
N LYS A 14 25.26 24.29 -2.70
CA LYS A 14 24.44 25.32 -2.04
C LYS A 14 23.31 25.81 -2.95
N LYS A 15 23.56 25.94 -4.25
CA LYS A 15 22.55 26.34 -5.23
C LYS A 15 21.44 25.28 -5.35
N LYS A 16 21.79 23.99 -5.37
CA LYS A 16 20.82 22.87 -5.35
C LYS A 16 20.00 22.80 -4.07
N GLU A 17 20.59 23.08 -2.90
CA GLU A 17 19.82 23.13 -1.65
C GLU A 17 18.83 24.30 -1.60
N ASN A 18 19.21 25.45 -2.18
CA ASN A 18 18.34 26.63 -2.22
C ASN A 18 17.18 26.45 -3.23
N GLU A 19 17.40 25.74 -4.34
CA GLU A 19 16.33 25.32 -5.26
C GLU A 19 15.36 24.34 -4.59
N LYS A 20 15.85 23.39 -3.78
CA LYS A 20 14.99 22.50 -2.98
C LYS A 20 14.15 23.27 -1.95
N LYS A 21 14.69 24.34 -1.35
CA LYS A 21 13.93 25.19 -0.42
C LYS A 21 12.90 26.08 -1.11
N LYS A 22 13.15 26.54 -2.35
CA LYS A 22 12.18 27.34 -3.13
C LYS A 22 10.94 26.56 -3.57
N PHE A 23 10.99 25.22 -3.59
CA PHE A 23 9.83 24.39 -3.91
C PHE A 23 8.93 24.06 -2.70
N ASN A 24 9.31 24.48 -1.49
CA ASN A 24 8.45 24.40 -0.30
C ASN A 24 7.57 25.66 -0.20
N LEU A 25 6.60 25.77 -1.11
CA LEU A 25 5.49 26.70 -0.94
C LEU A 25 4.58 26.18 0.19
N PRO A 26 4.07 27.03 1.09
CA PRO A 26 3.03 26.64 2.02
C PRO A 26 1.75 26.49 1.21
N VAL A 27 1.40 25.24 0.86
CA VAL A 27 0.15 24.95 0.17
C VAL A 27 -0.97 25.02 1.21
N GLU A 28 -1.79 26.06 1.09
CA GLU A 28 -3.06 26.16 1.80
C GLU A 28 -3.93 24.93 1.53
N LYS A 29 -4.64 24.54 2.57
CA LYS A 29 -5.41 23.32 2.71
C LYS A 29 -6.61 23.33 1.76
N ASP A 30 -6.46 22.77 0.56
CA ASP A 30 -7.60 22.41 -0.28
C ASP A 30 -7.69 20.89 -0.48
N ARG A 31 -8.88 20.36 -0.20
CA ARG A 31 -9.19 18.93 -0.14
C ARG A 31 -9.43 18.41 -1.57
N SER A 32 -8.42 17.86 -2.22
CA SER A 32 -8.60 16.94 -3.35
C SER A 32 -7.27 16.28 -3.77
N ASP A 33 -7.07 15.05 -3.31
CA ASP A 33 -6.57 13.88 -4.05
C ASP A 33 -5.28 13.98 -4.90
N GLU A 34 -4.13 14.22 -4.26
CA GLU A 34 -2.86 13.67 -4.75
C GLU A 34 -2.37 12.57 -3.79
N ILE A 35 -2.80 11.33 -4.03
CA ILE A 35 -2.19 10.15 -3.41
C ILE A 35 -0.78 10.02 -4.01
N ARG A 36 0.25 10.40 -3.26
CA ARG A 36 1.65 10.11 -3.60
C ARG A 36 1.86 8.59 -3.53
N LEU A 37 1.77 7.92 -4.68
CA LEU A 37 2.02 6.47 -4.84
C LEU A 37 3.41 6.07 -4.29
N ASP A 38 4.34 7.02 -4.23
CA ASP A 38 5.73 6.83 -3.79
C ASP A 38 5.90 6.74 -2.25
N THR A 39 4.83 6.91 -1.47
CA THR A 39 4.88 6.83 0.00
C THR A 39 4.35 5.52 0.58
N VAL A 40 4.06 4.51 -0.26
CA VAL A 40 3.91 3.13 0.22
C VAL A 40 5.29 2.67 0.67
N ASP A 41 5.60 2.92 1.94
CA ASP A 41 6.85 2.59 2.57
C ASP A 41 7.07 1.07 2.52
N THR A 42 7.75 0.64 1.45
CA THR A 42 8.14 -0.74 1.24
C THR A 42 9.26 -1.16 2.22
N SER A 43 9.77 -0.23 3.05
CA SER A 43 10.89 -0.45 3.96
C SER A 43 10.52 -0.98 5.37
N MET A 44 9.30 -1.49 5.59
CA MET A 44 9.06 -2.32 6.79
C MET A 44 9.69 -3.72 6.62
N SER A 45 10.77 -3.96 7.37
CA SER A 45 11.55 -5.21 7.41
C SER A 45 10.89 -6.34 8.22
N THR A 46 9.57 -6.31 8.39
CA THR A 46 8.83 -7.42 8.97
C THR A 46 8.42 -8.35 7.83
N VAL A 47 8.80 -9.63 7.93
CA VAL A 47 8.32 -10.68 7.03
C VAL A 47 6.79 -10.63 7.05
N PHE A 48 6.18 -10.09 5.99
CA PHE A 48 4.74 -10.02 5.87
C PHE A 48 4.24 -11.39 5.43
N SER A 49 3.69 -12.15 6.37
CA SER A 49 3.24 -13.52 6.17
C SER A 49 1.73 -13.59 5.99
N GLN A 50 1.25 -14.69 5.41
CA GLN A 50 -0.19 -14.99 5.40
C GLN A 50 -0.74 -15.07 6.85
N PRO A 51 -1.99 -14.65 7.09
CA PRO A 51 -2.63 -14.80 8.40
C PRO A 51 -2.84 -16.29 8.71
N ASN A 52 -2.63 -16.68 9.97
CA ASN A 52 -2.74 -18.08 10.39
C ASN A 52 -4.19 -18.58 10.35
N SER A 53 -5.14 -17.66 10.50
CA SER A 53 -6.58 -17.93 10.39
C SER A 53 -7.06 -18.25 8.96
N PHE A 54 -6.26 -17.92 7.93
CA PHE A 54 -6.63 -18.20 6.54
C PHE A 54 -6.40 -19.68 6.19
N LYS A 55 -7.44 -20.33 5.68
CA LYS A 55 -7.39 -21.73 5.25
C LYS A 55 -6.86 -21.84 3.82
N GLY A 56 -5.55 -22.05 3.70
CA GLY A 56 -4.90 -22.29 2.42
C GLY A 56 -3.47 -21.76 2.39
N THR A 57 -2.90 -21.70 1.19
CA THR A 57 -1.57 -21.14 0.95
C THR A 57 -1.67 -20.03 -0.06
N LEU A 58 -1.30 -18.82 0.34
CA LEU A 58 -1.22 -17.69 -0.59
C LEU A 58 -0.01 -17.84 -1.50
N LYS A 59 -0.18 -17.53 -2.78
CA LYS A 59 0.94 -17.40 -3.72
C LYS A 59 1.71 -16.12 -3.45
N GLU A 60 2.97 -16.07 -3.85
CA GLU A 60 3.86 -14.93 -3.55
C GLU A 60 3.29 -13.58 -4.05
N TYR A 61 2.69 -13.55 -5.23
CA TYR A 61 2.05 -12.33 -5.75
C TYR A 61 0.82 -11.92 -4.94
N GLN A 62 0.09 -12.86 -4.34
CA GLN A 62 -1.05 -12.58 -3.46
C GLN A 62 -0.58 -12.03 -2.12
N ILE A 63 0.58 -12.47 -1.61
CA ILE A 63 1.20 -11.89 -0.41
C ILE A 63 1.61 -10.44 -0.68
N LYS A 64 2.18 -10.14 -1.85
CA LYS A 64 2.48 -8.77 -2.26
C LYS A 64 1.22 -7.91 -2.35
N GLY A 65 0.15 -8.44 -2.95
CA GLY A 65 -1.16 -7.79 -3.01
C GLY A 65 -1.76 -7.54 -1.62
N LEU A 66 -1.71 -8.52 -0.73
CA LEU A 66 -2.17 -8.40 0.64
C LEU A 66 -1.40 -7.32 1.42
N ARG A 67 -0.06 -7.29 1.29
CA ARG A 67 0.77 -6.25 1.90
C ARG A 67 0.41 -4.86 1.40
N TRP A 68 0.13 -4.72 0.11
CA TRP A 68 -0.32 -3.46 -0.47
C TRP A 68 -1.68 -3.05 0.09
N LEU A 69 -2.64 -3.98 0.17
CA LEU A 69 -3.96 -3.73 0.76
C LEU A 69 -3.88 -3.33 2.24
N ASP A 70 -3.03 -3.98 3.04
CA ASP A 70 -2.82 -3.61 4.45
C ASP A 70 -2.22 -2.19 4.57
N SER A 71 -1.27 -1.82 3.70
CA SER A 71 -0.73 -0.45 3.68
C SER A 71 -1.80 0.59 3.38
N LEU A 72 -2.68 0.31 2.42
CA LEU A 72 -3.79 1.21 2.09
C LEU A 72 -4.75 1.37 3.27
N TYR A 73 -5.08 0.25 3.93
CA TYR A 73 -5.91 0.26 5.14
C TYR A 73 -5.28 1.09 6.26
N GLN A 74 -3.98 0.93 6.52
CA GLN A 74 -3.25 1.72 7.53
C GLN A 74 -3.29 3.23 7.25
N GLN A 75 -3.25 3.61 5.98
CA GLN A 75 -3.28 5.00 5.55
C GLN A 75 -4.71 5.56 5.44
N GLY A 76 -5.74 4.72 5.59
CA GLY A 76 -7.13 5.12 5.40
C GLY A 76 -7.45 5.48 3.94
N ILE A 77 -6.71 4.90 2.98
CA ILE A 77 -6.85 5.15 1.55
C ILE A 77 -7.58 3.98 0.90
N ASN A 78 -8.53 4.29 0.01
CA ASN A 78 -9.22 3.27 -0.77
C ASN A 78 -8.34 2.82 -1.95
N GLY A 79 -8.35 1.52 -2.24
CA GLY A 79 -7.60 0.93 -3.37
C GLY A 79 -8.49 0.23 -4.37
N ILE A 80 -8.01 0.18 -5.62
CA ILE A 80 -8.60 -0.65 -6.68
C ILE A 80 -7.63 -1.79 -6.96
N LEU A 81 -8.05 -3.02 -6.64
CA LEU A 81 -7.29 -4.22 -7.00
C LEU A 81 -7.60 -4.62 -8.44
N ALA A 82 -6.75 -4.18 -9.37
CA ALA A 82 -6.95 -4.35 -10.82
C ALA A 82 -6.13 -5.50 -11.44
N ASP A 83 -5.83 -6.54 -10.64
CA ASP A 83 -5.15 -7.74 -11.12
C ASP A 83 -5.93 -8.42 -12.26
N GLU A 84 -5.21 -9.14 -13.12
CA GLU A 84 -5.81 -9.97 -14.17
C GLU A 84 -6.88 -10.94 -13.61
N MET A 85 -7.84 -11.30 -14.46
CA MET A 85 -8.86 -12.28 -14.09
C MET A 85 -8.22 -13.63 -13.80
N GLY A 86 -8.67 -14.31 -12.75
CA GLY A 86 -8.10 -15.62 -12.35
C GLY A 86 -6.93 -15.56 -11.37
N LEU A 87 -6.41 -14.37 -11.02
CA LEU A 87 -5.32 -14.24 -10.04
C LEU A 87 -5.78 -14.42 -8.58
N GLY A 88 -7.08 -14.60 -8.34
CA GLY A 88 -7.64 -14.85 -7.02
C GLY A 88 -7.79 -13.56 -6.19
N LYS A 89 -8.42 -12.53 -6.77
CA LYS A 89 -8.76 -11.28 -6.06
C LYS A 89 -9.68 -11.54 -4.85
N THR A 90 -10.58 -12.50 -4.96
CA THR A 90 -11.45 -12.94 -3.87
C THR A 90 -10.64 -13.44 -2.67
N ILE A 91 -9.71 -14.38 -2.92
CA ILE A 91 -8.76 -14.88 -1.91
C ILE A 91 -7.93 -13.75 -1.28
N GLN A 92 -7.46 -12.78 -2.07
CA GLN A 92 -6.73 -11.62 -1.53
C GLN A 92 -7.61 -10.73 -0.63
N ALA A 93 -8.89 -10.55 -0.98
CA ALA A 93 -9.83 -9.81 -0.14
C ALA A 93 -10.14 -10.56 1.16
N ILE A 94 -10.36 -11.88 1.10
CA ILE A 94 -10.60 -12.71 2.29
C ILE A 94 -9.37 -12.71 3.20
N SER A 95 -8.17 -12.85 2.64
CA SER A 95 -6.93 -12.82 3.42
C SER A 95 -6.68 -11.46 4.08
N LEU A 96 -7.12 -10.36 3.46
CA LEU A 96 -7.13 -9.04 4.11
C LEU A 96 -8.03 -9.05 5.35
N LEU A 97 -9.27 -9.54 5.25
CA LEU A 97 -10.18 -9.60 6.40
C LEU A 97 -9.62 -10.47 7.54
N SER A 98 -9.02 -11.62 7.19
CA SER A 98 -8.32 -12.48 8.16
C SER A 98 -7.13 -11.79 8.81
N HIS A 99 -6.36 -11.00 8.05
CA HIS A 99 -5.24 -10.22 8.57
C HIS A 99 -5.71 -9.12 9.53
N LEU A 100 -6.80 -8.42 9.22
CA LEU A 100 -7.36 -7.38 10.08
C LEU A 100 -7.85 -7.94 11.41
N SER A 101 -8.52 -9.09 11.41
CA SER A 101 -9.01 -9.71 12.64
C SER A 101 -7.88 -10.24 13.52
N GLU A 102 -6.88 -10.90 12.92
CA GLU A 102 -5.79 -11.55 13.65
C GLU A 102 -4.72 -10.55 14.14
N ASN A 103 -4.26 -9.66 13.26
CA ASN A 103 -3.11 -8.79 13.53
C ASN A 103 -3.52 -7.43 14.10
N ARG A 104 -4.73 -6.96 13.80
CA ARG A 104 -5.23 -5.63 14.25
C ARG A 104 -6.37 -5.71 15.25
N ASN A 105 -6.87 -6.91 15.54
CA ASN A 105 -8.04 -7.13 16.39
C ASN A 105 -9.28 -6.36 15.90
N ASP A 106 -9.39 -6.14 14.58
CA ASP A 106 -10.56 -5.55 13.93
C ASP A 106 -11.40 -6.65 13.29
N TRP A 107 -12.55 -6.91 13.88
CA TRP A 107 -13.48 -7.96 13.45
C TRP A 107 -14.63 -7.41 12.59
N GLY A 108 -14.62 -6.12 12.26
CA GLY A 108 -15.65 -5.48 11.44
C GLY A 108 -16.71 -4.73 12.25
N PRO A 109 -17.85 -4.35 11.62
CA PRO A 109 -18.54 -5.11 10.57
C PRO A 109 -17.97 -4.94 9.16
N PHE A 110 -17.85 -6.04 8.42
CA PHE A 110 -17.44 -6.06 7.02
C PHE A 110 -18.62 -6.33 6.08
N CYS A 111 -18.64 -5.70 4.90
CA CYS A 111 -19.67 -5.88 3.89
C CYS A 111 -19.03 -6.15 2.52
N ILE A 112 -19.40 -7.29 1.91
CA ILE A 112 -18.96 -7.67 0.57
C ILE A 112 -20.18 -7.61 -0.35
N VAL A 113 -20.04 -6.90 -1.48
CA VAL A 113 -21.06 -6.82 -2.52
C VAL A 113 -20.51 -7.45 -3.79
N ALA A 114 -21.22 -8.45 -4.31
CA ALA A 114 -20.85 -9.16 -5.52
C ALA A 114 -22.12 -9.55 -6.31
N PRO A 115 -22.02 -9.81 -7.62
CA PRO A 115 -23.12 -10.36 -8.40
C PRO A 115 -23.65 -11.65 -7.78
N SER A 116 -24.98 -11.85 -7.83
CA SER A 116 -25.64 -13.00 -7.20
C SER A 116 -25.08 -14.34 -7.67
N THR A 117 -24.66 -14.44 -8.92
CA THR A 117 -24.04 -15.63 -9.53
C THR A 117 -22.70 -16.02 -8.91
N THR A 118 -22.01 -15.07 -8.26
CA THR A 118 -20.68 -15.29 -7.68
C THR A 118 -20.71 -15.48 -6.16
N LEU A 119 -21.85 -15.25 -5.50
CA LEU A 119 -21.98 -15.37 -4.04
C LEU A 119 -21.66 -16.78 -3.54
N HIS A 120 -22.01 -17.81 -4.30
CA HIS A 120 -21.66 -19.18 -3.94
C HIS A 120 -20.14 -19.40 -3.90
N ASN A 121 -19.40 -18.81 -4.84
CA ASN A 121 -17.94 -18.88 -4.86
C ASN A 121 -17.33 -18.18 -3.64
N TRP A 122 -17.83 -17.00 -3.29
CA TRP A 122 -17.40 -16.30 -2.07
C TRP A 122 -17.64 -17.13 -0.82
N LYS A 123 -18.81 -17.75 -0.70
CA LYS A 123 -19.12 -18.64 0.43
C LYS A 123 -18.13 -19.81 0.52
N ASN A 124 -17.88 -20.49 -0.60
CA ASN A 124 -16.98 -21.63 -0.64
C ASN A 124 -15.52 -21.25 -0.32
N GLU A 125 -15.07 -20.03 -0.67
CA GLU A 125 -13.72 -19.56 -0.34
C GLU A 125 -13.57 -19.12 1.12
N ILE A 126 -14.67 -18.82 1.83
CA ILE A 126 -14.68 -18.43 3.24
C ILE A 126 -14.74 -19.65 4.17
N GLU A 127 -15.42 -20.73 3.77
CA GLU A 127 -15.61 -21.95 4.57
C GLU A 127 -14.37 -22.87 4.61
#